data_AF-A0A1C5J6Y0-F1
#
_entry.id   AF-A0A1C5J6Y0-F1
#
_cell.length_a   1.000
_cell.length_b   1.000
_cell.length_c   1.000
_cell.angle_alpha   90.00
_cell.angle_beta   90.00
_cell.angle_gamma   90.00
#
_symmetry.space_group_name_H-M   'P 1'
#
loop_
_entity.id
_entity.type
_entity.pdbx_description
1 polymer ?
#
loop_
_entity_poly.entity_id
_entity_poly.type
_entity_poly.pdbx_seq_one_letter_code
_entity_poly.pdbx_strand_id
1 'polypeptide(L)'
;MFDLRFARYPKRWTTAVVAAAIYANFFTNHYLFDARWLLVTVVALVFGRCVMHFRIFRFRWRMPLLLAFLLVAFFIWLAENIATWSNAWLYPSQLDGWHPVSPEKLASWFLLMIISVVMVTWISPPQPPDGHLAE
;
A
#
# COMPACT_ATOMS: atom_id res chain seq x y z
N MET A 1 22.84 5.04 -0.86
CA MET A 1 22.79 4.76 -2.33
C MET A 1 21.38 4.90 -2.89
N PHE A 2 20.32 4.72 -2.09
CA PHE A 2 18.95 5.16 -2.42
C PHE A 2 18.49 6.20 -1.40
N ASP A 3 18.21 7.41 -1.85
CA ASP A 3 17.61 8.47 -1.02
C ASP A 3 16.10 8.45 -1.25
N LEU A 4 15.35 8.12 -0.20
CA LEU A 4 13.88 8.13 -0.21
C LEU A 4 13.39 9.34 0.58
N ARG A 5 12.71 10.25 -0.11
CA ARG A 5 12.21 11.50 0.46
C ARG A 5 10.71 11.61 0.24
N PHE A 6 9.99 12.22 1.17
CA PHE A 6 8.53 12.33 1.10
C PHE A 6 8.08 13.79 1.19
N ALA A 7 7.44 14.28 0.13
CA ALA A 7 6.78 15.57 0.13
C ALA A 7 5.37 15.44 0.73
N ARG A 8 5.00 16.36 1.64
CA ARG A 8 3.67 16.43 2.28
C ARG A 8 3.25 15.10 2.92
N TYR A 9 4.20 14.41 3.57
CA TYR A 9 3.89 13.23 4.35
C TYR A 9 2.92 13.64 5.49
N PRO A 10 1.82 12.89 5.72
CA PRO A 10 0.85 13.24 6.76
C PRO A 10 1.50 13.22 8.15
N LYS A 11 0.85 13.86 9.14
CA LYS A 11 1.33 13.77 10.53
C LYS A 11 1.44 12.30 10.93
N ARG A 12 2.57 11.90 11.51
CA ARG A 12 2.83 10.48 11.83
C ARG A 12 1.73 9.86 12.68
N TRP A 13 1.21 10.58 13.67
CA TRP A 13 0.11 10.05 14.48
C TRP A 13 -1.14 9.74 13.63
N THR A 14 -1.47 10.56 12.63
CA THR A 14 -2.55 10.26 11.68
C THR A 14 -2.28 8.96 10.93
N THR A 15 -1.05 8.74 10.47
CA THR A 15 -0.70 7.50 9.76
C THR A 15 -0.73 6.28 10.69
N ALA A 16 -0.34 6.43 11.95
CA ALA A 16 -0.46 5.38 12.98
C ALA A 16 -1.92 5.02 13.29
N VAL A 17 -2.81 6.01 13.44
CA VAL A 17 -4.25 5.77 13.65
C VAL A 17 -4.86 5.02 12.47
N VAL A 18 -4.52 5.43 11.25
CA VAL A 18 -4.99 4.74 10.03
C VAL A 18 -4.46 3.30 9.98
N ALA A 19 -3.17 3.08 10.24
CA ALA A 19 -2.59 1.74 10.26
C ALA A 19 -3.21 0.85 11.35
N ALA A 20 -3.46 1.38 12.55
CA ALA A 20 -4.14 0.66 13.62
C ALA A 20 -5.58 0.32 13.26
N ALA A 21 -6.32 1.22 12.59
CA ALA A 21 -7.67 0.96 12.12
C ALA A 21 -7.69 -0.13 11.02
N ILE A 22 -6.74 -0.11 10.10
CA ILE A 22 -6.58 -1.17 9.09
C ILE A 22 -6.25 -2.51 9.76
N TYR A 23 -5.31 -2.51 10.71
CA TYR A 23 -4.95 -3.70 11.45
C TYR A 23 -6.16 -4.27 12.18
N ALA A 24 -6.86 -3.46 12.97
CA ALA A 24 -8.07 -3.88 13.66
C ALA A 24 -9.11 -4.45 12.68
N ASN A 25 -9.33 -3.78 11.55
CA ASN A 25 -10.26 -4.26 10.53
C ASN A 25 -9.89 -5.65 10.00
N PHE A 26 -8.62 -5.95 9.73
CA PHE A 26 -8.23 -7.30 9.29
C PHE A 26 -8.61 -8.41 10.27
N PHE A 27 -8.51 -8.14 11.58
CA PHE A 27 -8.89 -9.11 12.62
C PHE A 27 -10.40 -9.14 12.87
N THR A 28 -11.08 -7.99 12.77
CA THR A 28 -12.51 -7.92 13.04
C THR A 28 -13.38 -8.23 11.82
N ASN A 29 -12.86 -8.21 10.59
CA ASN A 29 -13.64 -8.50 9.37
C ASN A 29 -14.23 -9.92 9.38
N HIS A 30 -13.68 -10.84 10.17
CA HIS A 30 -14.30 -12.15 10.37
C HIS A 30 -15.63 -12.09 11.13
N TYR A 31 -15.87 -11.02 11.89
CA TYR A 31 -17.02 -10.84 12.80
C TYR A 31 -17.88 -9.60 12.50
N LEU A 32 -17.35 -8.59 11.82
CA LEU A 32 -17.99 -7.30 11.53
C LEU A 32 -18.07 -7.04 10.01
N PHE A 33 -18.87 -6.03 9.64
CA PHE A 33 -19.01 -5.56 8.26
C PHE A 33 -17.68 -5.21 7.60
N ASP A 34 -17.56 -5.51 6.31
CA ASP A 34 -16.35 -5.30 5.53
C ASP A 34 -16.09 -3.80 5.26
N ALA A 35 -15.41 -3.15 6.20
CA ALA A 35 -15.05 -1.74 6.13
C ALA A 35 -13.83 -1.44 5.24
N ARG A 36 -13.34 -2.39 4.42
CA ARG A 36 -12.13 -2.20 3.62
C ARG A 36 -12.23 -1.01 2.67
N TRP A 37 -13.38 -0.83 2.02
CA TRP A 37 -13.59 0.23 1.05
C TRP A 37 -13.60 1.61 1.73
N LEU A 38 -14.18 1.69 2.92
CA LEU A 38 -14.12 2.88 3.76
C LEU A 38 -12.66 3.21 4.13
N LEU A 39 -11.87 2.22 4.53
CA LEU A 39 -10.45 2.40 4.85
C LEU A 39 -9.62 2.83 3.63
N VAL A 40 -9.89 2.26 2.45
CA VAL A 40 -9.26 2.70 1.20
C VAL A 40 -9.56 4.17 0.92
N THR A 41 -10.81 4.61 1.11
CA THR A 41 -11.17 6.04 0.98
C THR A 41 -10.44 6.90 2.00
N VAL A 42 -10.37 6.49 3.27
CA VAL A 42 -9.63 7.22 4.32
C VAL A 42 -8.14 7.33 3.96
N VAL A 43 -7.52 6.24 3.50
CA VAL A 43 -6.13 6.23 3.04
C VAL A 43 -5.95 7.18 1.86
N ALA A 44 -6.87 7.17 0.89
CA ALA A 44 -6.81 8.06 -0.26
C ALA A 44 -6.87 9.54 0.16
N LEU A 45 -7.70 9.89 1.15
CA LEU A 45 -7.80 11.25 1.69
C LEU A 45 -6.52 11.66 2.45
N VAL A 46 -6.00 10.77 3.30
CA VAL A 46 -4.82 11.06 4.15
C VAL A 46 -3.55 11.15 3.31
N PHE A 47 -3.32 10.19 2.41
CA PHE A 47 -2.08 10.10 1.63
C PHE A 47 -2.19 10.66 0.21
N GLY A 48 -3.36 11.14 -0.23
CA GLY A 48 -3.58 11.59 -1.61
C GLY A 48 -2.69 12.75 -2.07
N ARG A 49 -2.20 13.56 -1.12
CA ARG A 49 -1.26 14.66 -1.40
C ARG A 49 0.21 14.28 -1.24
N CYS A 50 0.48 13.08 -0.74
CA CYS A 50 1.82 12.59 -0.44
C CYS A 50 2.53 12.13 -1.70
N VAL A 51 3.72 12.69 -1.95
CA VAL A 51 4.53 12.36 -3.13
C VAL A 51 5.87 11.85 -2.67
N MET A 52 6.25 10.68 -3.16
CA MET A 52 7.52 10.04 -2.89
C MET A 52 8.53 10.45 -3.95
N HIS A 53 9.70 10.89 -3.49
CA HIS A 53 10.84 11.24 -4.32
C HIS A 53 11.93 10.20 -4.05
N PHE A 54 12.40 9.56 -5.11
CA PHE A 54 13.45 8.55 -5.00
C PHE A 54 14.53 8.80 -6.05
N ARG A 55 15.77 8.53 -5.67
CA ARG A 55 16.93 8.68 -6.56
C ARG A 55 17.41 7.31 -7.03
N ILE A 56 17.43 7.12 -8.35
CA ILE A 56 18.07 5.96 -9.00
C ILE A 56 19.30 6.48 -9.71
N PHE A 57 20.49 6.11 -9.22
CA PHE A 57 21.77 6.60 -9.72
C PHE A 57 21.84 8.14 -9.78
N ARG A 58 21.61 8.69 -10.98
CA ARG A 58 21.72 10.12 -11.31
C ARG A 58 20.35 10.78 -11.48
N PHE A 59 19.29 10.01 -11.65
CA PHE A 59 17.94 10.53 -11.93
C PHE A 59 17.10 10.59 -10.66
N ARG A 60 16.44 11.73 -10.45
CA ARG A 60 15.44 11.94 -9.38
C ARG A 60 14.06 11.70 -9.97
N TRP A 61 13.37 10.68 -9.48
CA TRP A 61 12.00 10.35 -9.86
C TRP A 61 11.03 10.79 -8.77
N ARG A 62 9.81 11.16 -9.16
CA ARG A 62 8.71 11.49 -8.25
C ARG A 62 7.48 10.68 -8.62
N MET A 63 6.82 10.10 -7.63
CA MET A 63 5.54 9.41 -7.83
C MET A 63 4.59 9.64 -6.67
N PRO A 64 3.26 9.77 -6.91
CA PRO A 64 2.27 9.76 -5.85
C PRO A 64 2.42 8.47 -5.01
N LEU A 65 2.44 8.59 -3.69
CA LEU A 65 2.68 7.44 -2.82
C LEU A 65 1.61 6.35 -2.99
N LEU A 66 0.35 6.77 -3.17
CA LEU A 66 -0.77 5.86 -3.43
C LEU A 66 -0.58 5.06 -4.73
N LEU A 67 -0.02 5.68 -5.77
CA LEU A 67 0.25 4.99 -7.03
C LEU A 67 1.31 3.89 -6.83
N ALA A 68 2.35 4.17 -6.04
CA ALA A 68 3.36 3.18 -5.70
C ALA A 68 2.75 1.95 -5.03
N PHE A 69 1.92 2.16 -4.01
CA PHE A 69 1.27 1.08 -3.28
C PHE A 69 0.26 0.31 -4.12
N LEU A 70 -0.50 1.02 -4.97
CA LEU A 70 -1.42 0.40 -5.90
C LEU A 70 -0.70 -0.50 -6.90
N LEU A 71 0.43 -0.04 -7.47
CA LEU A 71 1.24 -0.84 -8.39
C LEU A 71 1.77 -2.10 -7.72
N VAL A 72 2.34 -1.98 -6.51
CA VAL A 72 2.82 -3.14 -5.75
C VAL A 72 1.68 -4.13 -5.48
N ALA A 73 0.54 -3.66 -4.97
CA ALA A 73 -0.63 -4.49 -4.71
C ALA A 73 -1.16 -5.17 -5.98
N PHE A 74 -1.17 -4.45 -7.10
CA PHE A 74 -1.57 -4.96 -8.41
C PHE A 74 -0.64 -6.07 -8.91
N PHE A 75 0.67 -5.90 -8.81
CA PHE A 75 1.62 -6.94 -9.22
C PHE A 75 1.55 -8.19 -8.34
N ILE A 76 1.33 -8.03 -7.03
CA ILE A 76 1.10 -9.17 -6.13
C ILE A 76 -0.18 -9.91 -6.52
N TRP A 77 -1.28 -9.17 -6.72
CA TRP A 77 -2.55 -9.75 -7.16
C TRP A 77 -2.43 -10.44 -8.53
N LEU A 78 -1.69 -9.85 -9.48
CA LEU A 78 -1.45 -10.44 -10.79
C LEU A 78 -0.63 -11.73 -10.68
N ALA A 79 0.44 -11.72 -9.88
CA ALA A 79 1.23 -12.91 -9.61
C ALA A 79 0.38 -14.02 -8.98
N GLU A 80 -0.56 -13.67 -8.10
CA GLU A 80 -1.51 -14.61 -7.50
C GLU A 80 -2.47 -15.20 -8.54
N ASN A 81 -2.99 -14.40 -9.48
CA ASN A 81 -3.82 -14.90 -10.58
C ASN A 81 -3.03 -15.83 -11.52
N ILE A 82 -1.76 -15.51 -11.82
CA ILE A 82 -0.91 -16.38 -12.64
C ILE A 82 -0.60 -17.69 -11.90
N ALA A 83 -0.32 -17.63 -10.61
CA ALA A 83 -0.02 -18.81 -9.78
C ALA A 83 -1.22 -19.76 -9.64
N THR A 84 -2.43 -19.21 -9.55
CA THR A 84 -3.67 -19.99 -9.54
C THR A 84 -4.00 -20.55 -10.92
N TRP A 85 -3.71 -19.81 -12.00
CA TRP A 85 -3.88 -20.30 -13.38
C TRP A 85 -2.89 -21.41 -13.75
N SER A 86 -1.65 -21.35 -13.28
CA SER A 86 -0.62 -22.35 -13.54
C SER A 86 -0.72 -23.61 -12.67
N ASN A 87 -1.75 -23.71 -11.81
CA ASN A 87 -1.91 -24.75 -10.80
C ASN A 87 -0.72 -24.85 -9.81
N ALA A 88 0.11 -23.81 -9.69
CA ALA A 88 1.21 -23.77 -8.74
C ALA A 88 0.71 -23.62 -7.28
N TRP A 89 -0.44 -22.97 -7.10
CA TRP A 89 -1.13 -22.84 -5.81
C TRP A 89 -2.64 -22.77 -6.05
N LEU A 90 -3.36 -23.83 -5.67
CA LEU A 90 -4.81 -23.94 -5.86
C LEU A 90 -5.56 -23.68 -4.57
N TYR A 91 -6.62 -22.87 -4.65
CA TYR A 91 -7.62 -22.81 -3.58
C TYR A 91 -8.62 -23.96 -3.74
N PRO A 92 -9.19 -24.51 -2.64
CA PRO A 92 -10.22 -25.54 -2.72
C PRO A 92 -11.41 -25.14 -3.60
N SER A 93 -11.71 -23.84 -3.66
CA SER A 93 -12.77 -23.27 -4.51
C SER A 93 -12.46 -23.25 -6.00
N GLN A 94 -11.23 -23.59 -6.43
CA GLN A 94 -10.81 -23.64 -7.84
C GLN A 94 -10.67 -25.08 -8.36
N LEU A 95 -11.06 -26.08 -7.56
CA LEU A 95 -11.04 -27.49 -7.96
C LEU A 95 -12.06 -27.80 -9.08
N ASP A 96 -13.15 -27.04 -9.17
CA ASP A 96 -14.22 -27.21 -10.18
C ASP A 96 -14.12 -26.24 -11.37
N GLY A 97 -13.09 -25.38 -11.41
CA GLY A 97 -12.88 -24.41 -12.49
C GLY A 97 -12.05 -23.20 -12.08
N TRP A 98 -11.29 -22.64 -13.03
CA TRP A 98 -10.54 -21.42 -12.80
C TRP A 98 -11.46 -20.19 -12.83
N HIS A 99 -11.42 -19.41 -11.75
CA HIS A 99 -12.06 -18.10 -11.66
C HIS A 99 -11.04 -17.04 -11.23
N PRO A 100 -11.15 -15.79 -11.73
CA PRO A 100 -10.29 -14.70 -11.32
C PRO A 100 -10.30 -14.48 -9.81
N VAL A 101 -9.14 -14.20 -9.23
CA VAL A 101 -9.02 -13.91 -7.79
C VAL A 101 -9.75 -12.60 -7.47
N SER A 102 -10.61 -12.61 -6.45
CA SER A 102 -11.48 -11.47 -6.12
C SER A 102 -10.71 -10.14 -5.98
N PRO A 103 -11.26 -9.02 -6.50
CA PRO A 103 -10.71 -7.67 -6.32
C PRO A 103 -10.55 -7.26 -4.85
N GLU A 104 -11.29 -7.91 -3.96
CA GLU A 104 -11.14 -7.77 -2.52
C GLU A 104 -9.70 -8.03 -2.05
N LYS A 105 -9.02 -9.04 -2.62
CA LYS A 105 -7.62 -9.31 -2.25
C LYS A 105 -6.69 -8.19 -2.66
N LEU A 106 -6.95 -7.51 -3.78
CA LEU A 106 -6.19 -6.33 -4.19
C LEU A 106 -6.28 -5.23 -3.12
N ALA A 107 -7.50 -4.95 -2.62
CA ALA A 107 -7.71 -3.97 -1.55
C ALA A 107 -6.96 -4.38 -0.27
N SER A 108 -6.96 -5.67 0.09
CA SER A 108 -6.19 -6.18 1.22
C SER A 108 -4.68 -5.97 1.05
N TRP A 109 -4.14 -6.30 -0.12
CA TRP A 109 -2.72 -6.08 -0.43
C TRP A 109 -2.35 -4.59 -0.37
N PHE A 110 -3.20 -3.73 -0.91
CA PHE A 110 -3.02 -2.28 -0.85
C PHE A 110 -3.00 -1.77 0.61
N LEU A 111 -3.94 -2.22 1.44
CA LEU A 111 -4.02 -1.84 2.85
C LEU A 111 -2.84 -2.37 3.68
N LEU A 112 -2.34 -3.57 3.37
CA LEU A 112 -1.12 -4.14 3.99
C LEU A 112 0.13 -3.30 3.68
N MET A 113 0.23 -2.75 2.48
CA MET A 113 1.33 -1.83 2.13
C MET A 113 1.34 -0.59 3.04
N ILE A 114 0.16 -0.09 3.42
CA ILE A 114 0.05 1.04 4.36
C ILE A 114 0.59 0.66 5.73
N ILE A 115 0.17 -0.47 6.29
CA ILE A 115 0.66 -0.94 7.60
C ILE A 115 2.19 -1.06 7.58
N SER A 116 2.73 -1.74 6.56
CA SER A 116 4.16 -1.96 6.40
C SER A 116 4.95 -0.66 6.38
N VAL A 117 4.58 0.29 5.51
CA VAL A 117 5.29 1.57 5.42
C VAL A 117 5.13 2.40 6.69
N VAL A 118 3.95 2.42 7.31
CA VAL A 118 3.74 3.16 8.56
C VAL A 118 4.67 2.64 9.66
N MET A 119 4.78 1.32 9.83
CA MET A 119 5.73 0.74 10.79
C MET A 119 7.17 1.17 10.50
N VAL A 120 7.61 1.06 9.24
CA VAL A 120 8.97 1.47 8.84
C VAL A 120 9.18 2.96 9.10
N THR A 121 8.22 3.82 8.78
CA THR A 121 8.34 5.28 9.00
C THR A 121 8.30 5.69 10.46
N TRP A 122 7.84 4.80 11.34
CA TRP A 122 7.88 5.02 12.79
C TRP A 122 9.29 4.86 13.35
N ILE A 123 10.00 3.85 12.86
CA ILE A 123 11.41 3.58 13.21
C ILE A 123 12.34 4.52 12.44
N SER A 124 12.06 4.75 11.17
CA SER A 124 12.85 5.54 10.23
C SER A 124 12.03 6.75 9.73
N PRO A 125 12.07 7.88 10.48
CA PRO A 125 11.49 9.16 10.11
C PRO A 125 11.49 9.50 8.61
N PRO A 126 10.33 9.80 7.98
CA PRO A 126 10.31 10.28 6.61
C PRO A 126 10.98 11.65 6.55
N GLN A 127 11.97 11.78 5.66
CA GLN A 127 12.70 13.02 5.46
C GLN A 127 12.07 13.83 4.32
N PRO A 128 11.96 15.16 4.46
CA PRO A 128 11.49 16.02 3.38
C PRO A 128 12.47 15.94 2.19
N PRO A 129 12.01 16.16 0.95
CA PRO A 129 12.90 16.29 -0.20
C PRO A 129 13.91 17.41 0.06
N ASP A 130 15.15 17.19 -0.38
CA ASP A 130 16.16 18.25 -0.36
C ASP A 130 15.55 19.49 -1.02
N GLY A 131 15.37 20.55 -0.22
CA GLY A 131 14.98 21.83 -0.78
C GLY A 131 16.07 22.23 -1.77
N HIS A 132 15.70 22.59 -2.99
CA HIS A 132 16.43 23.68 -3.60
C HIS A 132 16.25 24.83 -2.61
N LEU A 133 17.32 25.16 -1.87
CA LEU A 133 17.51 26.52 -1.44
C LEU A 133 17.37 27.34 -2.72
N ALA A 134 16.17 27.90 -2.89
CA ALA A 134 15.92 28.89 -3.89
C ALA A 134 16.68 30.13 -3.43
N GLU A 135 17.49 30.66 -4.34
CA GLU A 135 18.03 32.03 -4.35
C GLU A 135 19.23 32.31 -3.44
#